data_AF-D5PF86-F1
#
_entry.id   AF-D5PF86-F1
#
_cell.length_a   1.000
_cell.length_b   1.000
_cell.length_c   1.000
_cell.angle_alpha   90.00
_cell.angle_beta   90.00
_cell.angle_gamma   90.00
#
_symmetry.space_group_name_H-M   'P 1'
#
loop_
_entity.id
_entity.type
_entity.pdbx_description
1 polymer ?
#
loop_
_entity_poly.entity_id
_entity_poly.type
_entity_poly.pdbx_seq_one_letter_code
_entity_poly.pdbx_strand_id
1 'polypeptide(L)'
;MTDQLHYRGDHRQFDPDNIVGPDQFGAFYRAVAAEYDPVADRTSLHLQVVPPAELQQRMVDALPTIQELTTAAARVMATFGV
;
A
#
# COMPACT_ATOMS: atom_id res chain seq x y z
N MET A 1 -0.86 -4.92 15.51
CA MET A 1 0.57 -5.23 15.72
C MET A 1 1.33 -3.92 15.62
N THR A 2 2.40 -3.72 16.39
CA THR A 2 3.25 -2.53 16.26
C THR A 2 4.60 -2.96 15.69
N ASP A 3 5.09 -2.24 14.68
CA ASP A 3 6.38 -2.48 14.03
C ASP A 3 7.25 -1.22 14.10
N GLN A 4 8.52 -1.36 14.46
CA GLN A 4 9.43 -0.21 14.54
C GLN A 4 10.23 -0.11 13.25
N LEU A 5 10.12 1.02 12.57
CA LEU A 5 10.92 1.27 11.37
C LEU A 5 12.39 1.40 11.74
N HIS A 6 13.21 0.62 11.04
CA HIS A 6 14.66 0.65 11.22
C HIS A 6 15.31 1.86 10.53
N TYR A 7 14.63 2.44 9.54
CA TYR A 7 15.08 3.68 8.92
C TYR A 7 14.74 4.86 9.83
N ARG A 8 15.74 5.72 10.06
CA ARG A 8 15.62 6.87 10.96
C ARG A 8 14.70 7.96 10.39
N GLY A 9 14.18 8.81 11.27
CA GLY A 9 13.35 9.96 10.89
C GLY A 9 11.84 9.78 11.15
N ASP A 10 11.14 10.87 10.86
CA ASP A 10 9.69 11.01 11.02
C ASP A 10 8.94 10.49 9.78
N HIS A 11 8.37 9.31 9.91
CA HIS A 11 7.59 8.63 8.87
C HIS A 11 6.10 8.62 9.19
N ARG A 12 5.61 9.60 9.95
CA ARG A 12 4.17 9.73 10.22
C ARG A 12 3.35 10.04 8.98
N GLN A 13 3.97 10.56 7.93
CA GLN A 13 3.36 10.75 6.61
C GLN A 13 3.49 9.48 5.77
N PHE A 14 2.78 8.42 6.19
CA PHE A 14 2.68 7.17 5.43
C PHE A 14 1.43 7.17 4.55
N ASP A 15 1.45 6.38 3.48
CA ASP A 15 0.27 6.11 2.67
C ASP A 15 -0.66 5.14 3.42
N PRO A 16 -1.87 5.57 3.84
CA PRO A 16 -2.79 4.71 4.58
C PRO A 16 -3.38 3.59 3.73
N ASP A 17 -3.36 3.69 2.40
CA ASP A 17 -3.91 2.68 1.51
C ASP A 17 -2.90 1.62 1.08
N ASN A 18 -1.62 1.83 1.42
CA ASN A 18 -0.57 0.87 1.13
C ASN A 18 -0.75 -0.42 1.95
N ILE A 19 -0.77 -1.55 1.24
CA ILE A 19 -0.88 -2.89 1.83
C ILE A 19 0.49 -3.57 1.74
N VAL A 20 0.98 -4.05 2.88
CA VAL A 20 2.25 -4.76 2.99
C VAL A 20 2.01 -6.24 3.23
N GLY A 21 2.82 -7.10 2.59
CA GLY A 21 2.73 -8.55 2.70
C GLY A 21 3.01 -9.27 1.37
N PRO A 22 2.75 -10.58 1.30
CA PRO A 22 2.36 -11.43 2.43
C PRO A 22 3.51 -11.64 3.42
N ASP A 23 3.19 -11.84 4.69
CA ASP A 23 4.17 -12.37 5.66
C ASP A 23 4.40 -13.87 5.47
N GLN A 24 5.26 -14.48 6.31
CA GLN A 24 5.55 -15.92 6.25
C GLN A 24 4.35 -16.83 6.50
N PHE A 25 3.22 -16.29 7.01
CA PHE A 25 1.98 -17.01 7.26
C PHE A 25 0.86 -16.63 6.27
N GLY A 26 1.15 -15.79 5.27
CA GLY A 26 0.20 -15.36 4.26
C GLY A 26 -0.70 -14.18 4.67
N ALA A 27 -0.41 -13.52 5.79
CA ALA A 27 -1.16 -12.35 6.24
C ALA A 27 -0.71 -11.08 5.51
N PHE A 28 -1.67 -10.19 5.26
CA PHE A 28 -1.46 -8.86 4.73
C PHE A 28 -1.81 -7.83 5.79
N TYR A 29 -1.11 -6.71 5.79
CA TYR A 29 -1.27 -5.65 6.79
C TYR A 29 -1.40 -4.29 6.15
N ARG A 30 -2.10 -3.39 6.84
CA ARG A 30 -2.21 -1.97 6.51
C ARG A 30 -1.83 -1.15 7.74
N ALA A 31 -1.08 -0.08 7.54
CA ALA A 31 -0.77 0.87 8.61
C ALA A 31 -2.01 1.72 8.93
N VAL A 32 -2.34 1.84 10.22
CA VAL A 32 -3.49 2.62 10.71
C VAL A 32 -3.06 3.81 11.55
N ALA A 33 -1.84 3.81 12.07
CA ALA A 33 -1.27 4.93 12.82
C ALA A 33 0.26 4.84 12.82
N ALA A 34 0.91 5.95 13.16
CA ALA A 34 2.34 6.05 13.31
C ALA A 34 2.71 7.00 14.46
N GLU A 35 3.74 6.65 15.21
CA GLU A 35 4.28 7.43 16.32
C GLU A 35 5.77 7.67 16.12
N TYR A 36 6.21 8.92 16.17
CA TYR A 36 7.61 9.29 16.02
C TYR A 36 8.24 9.60 17.38
N ASP A 37 9.36 8.96 17.68
CA ASP A 37 10.20 9.25 18.84
C ASP A 37 11.40 10.14 18.41
N PRO A 38 11.43 11.42 18.79
CA PRO A 38 12.51 12.33 18.43
C PRO A 38 13.82 12.05 19.18
N VAL A 39 13.80 11.31 20.29
CA VAL A 39 15.00 10.97 21.05
C VAL A 39 15.72 9.80 20.40
N ALA A 40 14.97 8.77 20.02
CA ALA A 40 15.52 7.60 19.31
C ALA A 40 15.70 7.84 17.79
N ASP A 41 15.10 8.91 17.25
CA ASP A 41 15.04 9.22 15.82
C ASP A 41 14.45 8.06 15.01
N ARG A 42 13.31 7.53 15.49
CA ARG A 42 12.64 6.35 14.91
C ARG A 42 11.12 6.51 14.93
N THR A 43 10.47 5.87 13.97
CA THR A 43 9.00 5.82 13.88
C THR A 43 8.50 4.39 14.14
N SER A 44 7.44 4.26 14.92
CA SER A 44 6.69 3.02 15.15
C SER A 44 5.38 3.07 14.36
N LEU A 45 5.09 2.05 13.56
CA LEU A 45 3.84 1.87 12.83
C LEU A 45 2.90 0.93 13.58
N HIS A 46 1.62 1.28 13.61
CA HIS A 46 0.55 0.39 14.06
C HIS A 46 -0.09 -0.25 12.84
N LEU A 47 0.02 -1.57 12.75
CA LEU A 47 -0.41 -2.39 11.63
C LEU A 47 -1.66 -3.21 12.02
N GLN A 48 -2.63 -3.25 11.12
CA GLN A 48 -3.82 -4.08 11.22
C GLN A 48 -3.84 -5.11 10.09
N VAL A 49 -4.26 -6.34 10.39
CA VAL A 49 -4.46 -7.39 9.38
C VAL A 49 -5.58 -6.97 8.44
N VAL A 50 -5.35 -7.10 7.14
CA VAL A 50 -6.37 -6.91 6.10
C VAL A 50 -7.02 -8.25 5.80
N PRO A 51 -8.34 -8.42 6.03
CA PRO A 51 -9.03 -9.67 5.73
C PRO A 51 -9.00 -10.01 4.23
N PRO A 52 -8.94 -11.30 3.84
CA PRO A 52 -8.94 -11.69 2.44
C PRO A 52 -10.14 -11.16 1.63
N ALA A 53 -11.32 -11.06 2.25
CA ALA A 53 -12.50 -10.50 1.60
C ALA A 53 -12.34 -9.01 1.25
N GLU A 54 -11.64 -8.24 2.10
CA GLU A 54 -11.34 -6.83 1.83
C GLU A 54 -10.32 -6.71 0.68
N LEU A 55 -9.31 -7.59 0.62
CA LEU A 55 -8.36 -7.65 -0.49
C LEU A 55 -9.08 -7.94 -1.82
N GLN A 56 -9.98 -8.92 -1.83
CA GLN A 56 -10.77 -9.28 -3.01
C GLN A 56 -11.64 -8.10 -3.47
N GLN A 57 -12.31 -7.42 -2.52
CA GLN A 57 -13.13 -6.25 -2.86
C GLN A 57 -12.30 -5.13 -3.47
N ARG A 58 -11.13 -4.81 -2.89
CA ARG A 58 -10.21 -3.80 -3.44
C ARG A 58 -9.76 -4.15 -4.86
N MET A 59 -9.51 -5.43 -5.15
CA MET A 59 -9.20 -5.86 -6.51
C MET A 59 -10.38 -5.61 -7.45
N VAL A 60 -11.60 -5.99 -7.06
CA VAL A 60 -12.81 -5.75 -7.86
C VAL A 60 -13.00 -4.27 -8.14
N ASP A 61 -12.80 -3.42 -7.14
CA ASP A 61 -12.96 -1.97 -7.26
C ASP A 61 -11.89 -1.34 -8.18
N ALA A 62 -10.69 -1.93 -8.27
CA ALA A 62 -9.60 -1.45 -9.12
C ALA A 62 -9.73 -1.89 -10.60
N LEU A 63 -10.50 -2.95 -10.89
CA LEU A 63 -10.61 -3.51 -12.25
C LEU A 63 -11.06 -2.49 -13.31
N PRO A 64 -12.09 -1.64 -13.07
CA PRO A 64 -12.53 -0.67 -14.08
C PRO A 64 -11.42 0.32 -14.46
N THR A 65 -10.72 0.86 -13.46
CA THR A 65 -9.60 1.79 -13.66
C THR A 65 -8.48 1.14 -14.47
N ILE A 66 -8.16 -0.12 -14.18
CA ILE A 66 -7.15 -0.88 -14.94
C ILE A 66 -7.58 -1.05 -16.40
N GLN A 67 -8.85 -1.37 -16.65
CA GLN A 67 -9.39 -1.53 -18.01
C GLN A 67 -9.34 -0.21 -18.80
N GLU A 68 -9.69 0.91 -18.16
CA GLU A 68 -9.62 2.24 -18.77
C GLU A 68 -8.19 2.62 -19.13
N LEU A 69 -7.24 2.45 -18.21
CA LEU A 69 -5.83 2.73 -18.43
C LEU A 69 -5.24 1.87 -19.56
N THR A 70 -5.60 0.59 -19.58
CA THR A 70 -5.17 -0.34 -20.64
C THR A 70 -5.72 0.08 -22.00
N THR A 71 -6.98 0.49 -22.05
CA THR A 71 -7.61 0.98 -23.28
C THR A 71 -6.99 2.29 -23.76
N ALA A 72 -6.71 3.21 -22.85
CA ALA A 72 -6.04 4.48 -23.15
C ALA A 72 -4.63 4.24 -23.69
N ALA A 73 -3.86 3.36 -23.05
CA ALA A 73 -2.52 2.97 -23.51
C ALA A 73 -2.55 2.36 -24.92
N ALA A 74 -3.53 1.48 -25.20
CA ALA A 74 -3.70 0.92 -26.54
C ALA A 74 -3.98 1.98 -27.60
N ARG A 75 -4.81 2.99 -27.29
CA ARG A 75 -5.07 4.12 -28.22
C ARG A 75 -3.82 4.95 -28.47
N VAL A 76 -3.04 5.24 -27.43
CA VAL A 76 -1.77 5.99 -27.56
C VAL A 76 -0.81 5.22 -28.46
N MET A 77 -0.62 3.92 -28.22
CA MET A 77 0.24 3.07 -29.06
C MET A 77 -0.23 3.02 -30.52
N ALA A 78 -1.54 2.94 -30.77
CA ALA A 78 -2.09 2.94 -32.12
C ALA A 78 -1.92 4.30 -32.85
N THR A 79 -1.88 5.41 -32.10
CA THR A 79 -1.81 6.77 -32.66
C THR A 79 -0.37 7.24 -32.88
N PHE A 80 0.54 6.88 -31.99
CA PHE A 80 1.91 7.39 -31.93
C PHE A 80 2.96 6.30 -32.16
N GLY A 81 2.57 5.17 -32.76
CA GLY A 81 3.41 3.99 -32.93
C GLY A 81 4.83 4.33 -33.41
N VAL A 82 5.81 3.72 -32.74
CA VAL A 82 7.14 3.45 -33.30
C VAL A 82 7.02 2.28 -34.26
#